data_AF-A0A9D4AU85-F1
#
_entry.id   AF-A0A9D4AU85-F1
#
_cell.length_a   1.000
_cell.length_b   1.000
_cell.length_c   1.000
_cell.angle_alpha   90.00
_cell.angle_beta   90.00
_cell.angle_gamma   90.00
#
_symmetry.space_group_name_H-M   'P 1'
#
loop_
_entity.id
_entity.type
_entity.pdbx_description
1 polymer ?
#
loop_
_entity_poly.entity_id
_entity_poly.type
_entity_poly.pdbx_seq_one_letter_code
_entity_poly.pdbx_strand_id
1 'polypeptide(L)'
;MSSAPNGRKKRPRTAGSIFQISKPPVPGRDGERRGSGSETSYKTQRALEDCKMLVQEFNTLVALYRELVISIGDVSVNCPSLHAEMQKTRTKGCEMAYQAHQKLAAISGPEDGEIHPEICRLYIQLQCCLEMYTTEMLKSICLLGSLQFHRKGKEPCATPKILDNKMEENSEVPILEDTSSSPIDIQQHSWQVSTDIENTERDMREMKNLLSKLRETMPLPLKNQDDSSLLNLTPYPLVRRPKRRFFGLCCLVSS
;
A
#
# COMPACT_ATOMS: atom_id res chain seq x y z
N MET A 1 81.52 -15.57 25.67
CA MET A 1 81.95 -15.64 24.26
C MET A 1 81.58 -14.34 23.58
N SER A 2 82.60 -13.72 22.97
CA SER A 2 82.62 -12.66 21.94
C SER A 2 81.71 -11.42 22.02
N SER A 3 82.37 -10.27 22.02
CA SER A 3 81.87 -8.90 22.03
C SER A 3 81.70 -8.31 20.61
N ALA A 4 80.72 -7.39 20.47
CA ALA A 4 80.74 -6.12 19.71
C ALA A 4 80.74 -6.16 18.15
N PRO A 5 80.64 -5.02 17.41
CA PRO A 5 79.69 -3.89 17.48
C PRO A 5 79.27 -3.29 16.08
N ASN A 6 78.41 -2.25 16.11
CA ASN A 6 78.37 -1.01 15.29
C ASN A 6 78.61 -0.99 13.76
N GLY A 7 77.78 -0.20 13.04
CA GLY A 7 78.23 0.46 11.80
C GLY A 7 77.18 1.12 10.91
N ARG A 8 76.97 2.43 11.08
CA ARG A 8 76.23 3.32 10.16
C ARG A 8 77.19 3.81 9.06
N LYS A 9 76.86 3.69 7.76
CA LYS A 9 77.55 4.43 6.67
C LYS A 9 76.59 4.92 5.58
N LYS A 10 76.79 6.17 5.15
CA LYS A 10 76.08 6.94 4.10
C LYS A 10 76.80 6.78 2.73
N ARG A 11 76.00 6.80 1.65
CA ARG A 11 76.15 7.35 0.25
C ARG A 11 77.44 7.11 -0.56
N PRO A 12 77.37 7.03 -1.92
CA PRO A 12 77.28 8.25 -2.75
C PRO A 12 76.34 8.17 -3.99
N ARG A 13 75.97 9.37 -4.48
CA ARG A 13 75.35 9.66 -5.79
C ARG A 13 76.43 9.68 -6.86
N THR A 14 76.12 9.26 -8.08
CA THR A 14 76.89 9.56 -9.30
C THR A 14 75.96 10.16 -10.35
N ALA A 15 76.51 11.09 -11.15
CA ALA A 15 75.84 12.06 -12.00
C ALA A 15 76.10 11.80 -13.50
N GLY A 16 75.30 12.43 -14.37
CA GLY A 16 75.49 12.57 -15.83
C GLY A 16 75.03 11.35 -16.65
N SER A 17 74.46 11.44 -17.87
CA SER A 17 74.42 12.52 -18.85
C SER A 17 73.30 12.32 -19.89
N ILE A 18 72.65 13.45 -20.20
CA ILE A 18 71.92 13.94 -21.39
C ILE A 18 72.05 13.13 -22.71
N PHE A 19 70.91 12.84 -23.38
CA PHE A 19 70.58 13.24 -24.78
C PHE A 19 69.05 13.18 -25.03
N GLN A 20 68.55 14.17 -25.77
CA GLN A 20 67.14 14.45 -26.08
C GLN A 20 66.61 13.63 -27.28
N ILE A 21 65.30 13.36 -27.32
CA ILE A 21 64.48 13.48 -28.53
C ILE A 21 62.99 13.64 -28.16
N SER A 22 62.36 14.53 -28.91
CA SER A 22 61.11 15.25 -28.66
C SER A 22 59.86 14.46 -29.03
N LYS A 23 58.81 14.49 -28.18
CA LYS A 23 57.38 14.46 -28.58
C LYS A 23 56.49 15.00 -27.43
N PRO A 24 55.39 15.72 -27.74
CA PRO A 24 54.72 16.65 -26.82
C PRO A 24 53.79 15.96 -25.79
N PRO A 25 53.48 16.61 -24.65
CA PRO A 25 52.49 16.13 -23.71
C PRO A 25 51.08 16.33 -24.29
N VAL A 26 50.29 15.25 -24.28
CA VAL A 26 48.85 15.30 -24.53
C VAL A 26 48.22 16.15 -23.42
N PRO A 27 47.42 17.18 -23.74
CA PRO A 27 46.78 17.98 -22.71
C PRO A 27 45.76 17.11 -21.99
N GLY A 28 45.91 17.02 -20.67
CA GLY A 28 44.89 16.53 -19.77
C GLY A 28 43.60 17.30 -20.05
N ARG A 29 42.62 16.61 -20.64
CA ARG A 29 41.24 17.08 -20.68
C ARG A 29 40.65 16.77 -19.31
N ASP A 30 40.98 17.64 -18.36
CA ASP A 30 40.08 17.94 -17.26
C ASP A 30 38.73 18.34 -17.85
N GLY A 31 37.66 17.74 -17.35
CA GLY A 31 36.30 18.21 -17.60
C GLY A 31 35.35 17.17 -18.16
N GLU A 32 35.02 16.14 -17.37
CA GLU A 32 33.69 15.50 -17.39
C GLU A 32 33.53 14.56 -16.18
N ARG A 33 33.66 15.11 -14.97
CA ARG A 33 33.27 14.37 -13.75
C ARG A 33 32.84 15.25 -12.60
N ARG A 34 32.01 16.27 -12.88
CA ARG A 34 31.27 17.01 -11.85
C ARG A 34 29.93 17.47 -12.41
N GLY A 35 28.88 16.74 -12.06
CA GLY A 35 27.49 17.11 -12.40
C GLY A 35 26.46 16.01 -12.09
N SER A 36 26.87 14.74 -12.16
CA SER A 36 25.92 13.63 -12.16
C SER A 36 25.24 13.35 -10.80
N GLY A 37 25.87 13.67 -9.67
CA GLY A 37 25.30 13.42 -8.35
C GLY A 37 24.14 14.35 -7.94
N SER A 38 24.08 15.55 -8.54
CA SER A 38 23.01 16.51 -8.25
C SER A 38 21.74 16.15 -9.02
N GLU A 39 21.87 15.85 -10.32
CA GLU A 39 20.73 15.46 -11.16
C GLU A 39 20.07 14.15 -10.72
N THR A 40 20.84 13.15 -10.29
CA THR A 40 20.28 11.88 -9.80
C THR A 40 19.50 12.08 -8.50
N SER A 41 20.00 12.90 -7.59
CA SER A 41 19.31 13.23 -6.34
C SER A 41 17.97 13.94 -6.58
N TYR A 42 17.92 14.93 -7.48
CA TYR A 42 16.66 15.59 -7.85
C TYR A 42 15.67 14.64 -8.55
N LYS A 43 16.16 13.72 -9.38
CA LYS A 43 15.33 12.70 -10.06
C LYS A 43 14.71 11.74 -9.05
N THR A 44 15.49 11.25 -8.08
CA THR A 44 14.99 10.38 -7.00
C THR A 44 13.98 11.11 -6.12
N GLN A 45 14.25 12.37 -5.76
CA GLN A 45 13.31 13.17 -4.97
C GLN A 45 11.98 13.37 -5.70
N ARG A 46 12.02 13.69 -7.00
CA ARG A 46 10.80 13.82 -7.81
C ARG A 46 10.03 12.51 -7.87
N ALA A 47 10.71 11.40 -8.11
CA ALA A 47 10.07 10.09 -8.15
C ALA A 47 9.44 9.68 -6.79
N LEU A 48 10.07 10.10 -5.68
CA LEU A 48 9.52 9.91 -4.34
C LEU A 48 8.23 10.72 -4.12
N GLU A 49 8.20 11.99 -4.53
CA GLU A 49 6.99 12.82 -4.44
C GLU A 49 5.86 12.27 -5.34
N ASP A 50 6.19 11.81 -6.55
CA ASP A 50 5.22 11.18 -7.46
C ASP A 50 4.62 9.92 -6.81
N CYS A 51 5.47 9.07 -6.18
CA CYS A 51 5.02 7.87 -5.49
C CYS A 51 4.12 8.21 -4.30
N LYS A 52 4.49 9.23 -3.52
CA LYS A 52 3.67 9.72 -2.40
C LYS A 52 2.30 10.21 -2.86
N MET A 53 2.24 10.94 -3.97
CA MET A 53 0.97 11.39 -4.56
C MET A 53 0.09 10.20 -4.95
N LEU A 54 0.66 9.17 -5.60
CA LEU A 54 -0.07 7.95 -5.98
C LEU A 54 -0.61 7.19 -4.78
N VAL A 55 0.18 7.01 -3.72
CA VAL A 55 -0.27 6.34 -2.48
C VAL A 55 -1.39 7.12 -1.81
N GLN A 56 -1.30 8.46 -1.79
CA GLN A 56 -2.35 9.31 -1.23
C GLN A 56 -3.63 9.29 -2.07
N GLU A 57 -3.54 9.34 -3.39
CA GLU A 57 -4.70 9.27 -4.27
C GLU A 57 -5.36 7.89 -4.17
N PHE A 58 -4.57 6.81 -4.06
CA PHE A 58 -5.09 5.47 -3.86
C PHE A 58 -5.82 5.37 -2.52
N ASN A 59 -5.26 5.89 -1.43
CA ASN A 59 -5.95 5.95 -0.13
C ASN A 59 -7.29 6.70 -0.21
N THR A 60 -7.35 7.77 -1.00
CA THR A 60 -8.60 8.51 -1.25
C THR A 60 -9.61 7.64 -2.01
N LEU A 61 -9.19 6.87 -3.00
CA LEU A 61 -10.06 5.92 -3.69
C LEU A 61 -10.55 4.80 -2.78
N VAL A 62 -9.71 4.30 -1.86
CA VAL A 62 -10.14 3.31 -0.85
C VAL A 62 -11.23 3.89 0.04
N ALA A 63 -11.08 5.14 0.49
CA ALA A 63 -12.11 5.82 1.27
C ALA A 63 -13.41 6.01 0.47
N LEU A 64 -13.32 6.49 -0.78
CA LEU A 64 -14.49 6.63 -1.65
C LEU A 64 -15.19 5.28 -1.91
N TYR A 65 -14.42 4.23 -2.18
CA TYR A 65 -14.97 2.90 -2.40
C TYR A 65 -15.70 2.41 -1.16
N ARG A 66 -15.14 2.61 0.04
CA ARG A 66 -15.81 2.29 1.31
C ARG A 66 -17.16 3.01 1.48
N GLU A 67 -17.25 4.29 1.15
CA GLU A 67 -18.53 5.02 1.19
C GLU A 67 -19.56 4.43 0.20
N LEU A 68 -19.11 4.02 -0.99
CA LEU A 68 -19.98 3.31 -1.94
C LEU A 68 -20.40 1.94 -1.41
N VAL A 69 -19.51 1.19 -0.75
CA VAL A 69 -19.85 -0.09 -0.10
C VAL A 69 -20.90 0.10 1.01
N ILE A 70 -20.76 1.16 1.81
CA ILE A 70 -21.76 1.52 2.83
C ILE A 70 -23.12 1.80 2.17
N SER A 71 -23.12 2.51 1.05
CA SER A 71 -24.33 2.88 0.30
C SER A 71 -25.09 1.66 -0.26
N ILE A 72 -24.44 0.49 -0.43
CA ILE A 72 -25.14 -0.77 -0.77
C ILE A 72 -26.14 -1.17 0.32
N GLY A 73 -25.81 -0.90 1.58
CA GLY A 73 -26.65 -1.22 2.74
C GLY A 73 -27.83 -0.28 2.92
N ASP A 74 -27.88 0.83 2.17
CA ASP A 74 -29.03 1.73 2.16
C ASP A 74 -30.11 1.14 1.25
N VAL A 75 -31.14 0.57 1.88
CA VAL A 75 -32.26 -0.18 1.25
C VAL A 75 -33.03 0.66 0.22
N SER A 76 -32.82 1.98 0.18
CA SER A 76 -33.41 2.89 -0.80
C SER A 76 -32.69 2.94 -2.15
N VAL A 77 -31.50 2.34 -2.28
CA VAL A 77 -30.60 2.55 -3.44
C VAL A 77 -30.34 1.26 -4.23
N ASN A 78 -31.36 0.73 -4.91
CA ASN A 78 -31.14 -0.12 -6.08
C ASN A 78 -30.92 0.77 -7.30
N CYS A 79 -29.73 1.37 -7.40
CA CYS A 79 -29.44 2.35 -8.45
C CYS A 79 -28.33 1.86 -9.39
N PRO A 80 -28.59 1.72 -10.71
CA PRO A 80 -27.54 1.44 -11.70
C PRO A 80 -26.35 2.40 -11.64
N SER A 81 -26.57 3.66 -11.21
CA SER A 81 -25.48 4.63 -11.04
C SER A 81 -24.52 4.26 -9.92
N LEU A 82 -25.01 3.64 -8.83
CA LEU A 82 -24.15 3.17 -7.73
C LEU A 82 -23.22 2.06 -8.24
N HIS A 83 -23.77 1.08 -8.96
CA HIS A 83 -23.00 0.01 -9.59
C HIS A 83 -21.93 0.56 -10.54
N ALA A 84 -22.29 1.52 -11.38
CA ALA A 84 -21.35 2.16 -12.31
C ALA A 84 -20.21 2.91 -11.58
N GLU A 85 -20.53 3.70 -10.54
CA GLU A 85 -19.50 4.41 -9.77
C GLU A 85 -18.64 3.45 -8.93
N MET A 86 -19.21 2.38 -8.40
CA MET A 86 -18.47 1.31 -7.74
C MET A 86 -17.47 0.65 -8.69
N GLN A 87 -17.92 0.25 -9.89
CA GLN A 87 -17.06 -0.34 -10.90
C GLN A 87 -15.93 0.61 -11.30
N LYS A 88 -16.26 1.86 -11.62
CA LYS A 88 -15.29 2.90 -12.01
C LYS A 88 -14.26 3.16 -10.92
N THR A 89 -14.71 3.33 -9.67
CA THR A 89 -13.82 3.53 -8.51
C THR A 89 -12.94 2.32 -8.30
N ARG A 90 -13.51 1.10 -8.42
CA ARG A 90 -12.77 -0.15 -8.26
C ARG A 90 -11.66 -0.31 -9.29
N THR A 91 -11.99 -0.13 -10.57
CA THR A 91 -11.02 -0.25 -11.67
C THR A 91 -9.89 0.77 -11.52
N LYS A 92 -10.22 2.04 -11.24
CA LYS A 92 -9.20 3.08 -10.99
C LYS A 92 -8.35 2.75 -9.77
N GLY A 93 -8.95 2.23 -8.70
CA GLY A 93 -8.23 1.82 -7.49
C GLY A 93 -7.22 0.71 -7.76
N CYS A 94 -7.60 -0.30 -8.55
CA CYS A 94 -6.69 -1.39 -8.94
C CYS A 94 -5.51 -0.86 -9.76
N GLU A 95 -5.76 -0.05 -10.79
CA GLU A 95 -4.71 0.55 -11.62
C GLU A 95 -3.72 1.37 -10.77
N MET A 96 -4.25 2.23 -9.90
CA MET A 96 -3.45 3.13 -9.08
C MET A 96 -2.61 2.38 -8.04
N ALA A 97 -3.13 1.30 -7.46
CA ALA A 97 -2.37 0.43 -6.56
C ALA A 97 -1.17 -0.21 -7.28
N TYR A 98 -1.37 -0.71 -8.50
CA TYR A 98 -0.27 -1.26 -9.31
C TYR A 98 0.78 -0.20 -9.65
N GLN A 99 0.34 0.99 -10.08
CA GLN A 99 1.25 2.09 -10.38
C GLN A 99 2.04 2.54 -9.14
N ALA A 100 1.39 2.67 -7.99
CA ALA A 100 2.03 3.01 -6.72
C ALA A 100 3.10 1.98 -6.35
N HIS A 101 2.77 0.68 -6.40
CA HIS A 101 3.74 -0.39 -6.14
C HIS A 101 4.92 -0.37 -7.12
N GLN A 102 4.66 -0.22 -8.42
CA GLN A 102 5.71 -0.19 -9.44
C GLN A 102 6.68 0.99 -9.23
N LYS A 103 6.14 2.18 -8.97
CA LYS A 103 6.93 3.38 -8.70
C LYS A 103 7.71 3.24 -7.39
N LEU A 104 7.09 2.69 -6.35
CA LEU A 104 7.73 2.46 -5.06
C LEU A 104 8.90 1.48 -5.20
N ALA A 105 8.68 0.33 -5.83
CA ALA A 105 9.74 -0.66 -6.06
C ALA A 105 10.91 -0.09 -6.90
N ALA A 106 10.62 0.80 -7.85
CA ALA A 106 11.66 1.43 -8.67
C ALA A 106 12.56 2.41 -7.89
N ILE A 107 12.06 3.03 -6.81
CA ILE A 107 12.82 3.97 -5.98
C ILE A 107 13.49 3.32 -4.76
N SER A 108 13.11 2.08 -4.41
CA SER A 108 13.66 1.35 -3.24
C SER A 108 15.14 0.98 -3.36
N GLY A 109 15.69 0.94 -4.59
CA GLY A 109 17.11 0.70 -4.86
C GLY A 109 17.62 -0.71 -4.47
N PRO A 110 18.68 -1.22 -5.13
CA PRO A 110 19.32 -2.46 -4.73
C PRO A 110 20.35 -2.21 -3.60
N GLU A 111 19.93 -2.51 -2.36
CA GLU A 111 20.67 -3.20 -1.28
C GLU A 111 22.09 -2.76 -0.79
N ASP A 112 22.63 -1.56 -1.06
CA ASP A 112 23.88 -1.12 -0.39
C ASP A 112 23.87 0.31 0.17
N GLY A 113 22.71 0.99 0.14
CA GLY A 113 22.53 2.33 0.71
C GLY A 113 21.58 2.36 1.91
N GLU A 114 21.72 3.36 2.78
CA GLU A 114 20.67 3.67 3.77
C GLU A 114 19.35 3.94 3.02
N ILE A 115 18.37 3.06 3.21
CA ILE A 115 17.03 3.24 2.65
C ILE A 115 16.42 4.50 3.27
N HIS A 116 15.95 5.41 2.42
CA HIS A 116 15.33 6.64 2.88
C HIS A 116 14.10 6.31 3.75
N PRO A 117 13.96 6.87 4.97
CA PRO A 117 12.90 6.47 5.90
C PRO A 117 11.48 6.73 5.36
N GLU A 118 11.34 7.70 4.45
CA GLU A 118 10.06 7.97 3.77
C GLU A 118 9.64 6.81 2.84
N ILE A 119 10.58 6.10 2.21
CA ILE A 119 10.26 4.92 1.39
C ILE A 119 9.62 3.85 2.28
N CYS A 120 10.19 3.60 3.46
CA CYS A 120 9.60 2.67 4.43
C CYS A 120 8.18 3.08 4.85
N ARG A 121 7.94 4.38 5.08
CA ARG A 121 6.58 4.88 5.38
C ARG A 121 5.61 4.65 4.23
N LEU A 122 6.05 4.85 2.99
CA LEU A 122 5.23 4.59 1.80
C LEU A 122 4.90 3.10 1.65
N TYR A 123 5.82 2.18 1.94
CA TYR A 123 5.52 0.74 1.98
C TYR A 123 4.44 0.40 3.01
N ILE A 124 4.59 0.90 4.24
CA ILE A 124 3.59 0.70 5.31
C ILE A 124 2.24 1.27 4.87
N GLN A 125 2.22 2.50 4.37
CA GLN A 125 0.98 3.16 3.96
C GLN A 125 0.30 2.40 2.81
N LEU A 126 1.05 2.00 1.77
CA LEU A 126 0.51 1.24 0.64
C LEU A 126 0.02 -0.14 1.07
N GLN A 127 0.73 -0.82 1.98
CA GLN A 127 0.32 -2.10 2.54
C GLN A 127 -1.01 -1.95 3.27
N CYS A 128 -1.12 -0.99 4.20
CA CYS A 128 -2.36 -0.73 4.92
C CYS A 128 -3.51 -0.38 3.97
N CYS A 129 -3.26 0.44 2.95
CA CYS A 129 -4.28 0.78 1.96
C CYS A 129 -4.77 -0.46 1.19
N LEU A 130 -3.86 -1.35 0.76
CA LEU A 130 -4.23 -2.59 0.06
C LEU A 130 -5.01 -3.57 0.96
N GLU A 131 -4.62 -3.70 2.22
CA GLU A 131 -5.32 -4.54 3.20
C GLU A 131 -6.74 -4.02 3.46
N MET A 132 -6.89 -2.71 3.64
CA MET A 132 -8.21 -2.09 3.75
C MET A 132 -9.01 -2.30 2.46
N TYR A 133 -8.42 -2.05 1.29
CA TYR A 133 -9.12 -2.13 0.01
C TYR A 133 -9.64 -3.53 -0.30
N THR A 134 -8.80 -4.56 -0.09
CA THR A 134 -9.21 -5.96 -0.24
C THR A 134 -10.32 -6.36 0.75
N THR A 135 -10.31 -5.79 1.96
CA THR A 135 -11.38 -5.98 2.94
C THR A 135 -12.68 -5.33 2.51
N GLU A 136 -12.64 -4.11 1.98
CA GLU A 136 -13.83 -3.43 1.46
C GLU A 136 -14.38 -4.13 0.21
N MET A 137 -13.51 -4.65 -0.67
CA MET A 137 -13.94 -5.51 -1.79
C MET A 137 -14.70 -6.74 -1.29
N LEU A 138 -14.18 -7.44 -0.28
CA LEU A 138 -14.86 -8.60 0.31
C LEU A 138 -16.23 -8.23 0.88
N LYS A 139 -16.33 -7.11 1.62
CA LYS A 139 -17.62 -6.61 2.14
C LYS A 139 -18.61 -6.35 1.02
N SER A 140 -18.17 -5.72 -0.07
CA SER A 140 -19.03 -5.43 -1.22
C SER A 140 -19.58 -6.71 -1.86
N ILE A 141 -18.75 -7.75 -2.02
CA ILE A 141 -19.17 -9.06 -2.52
C ILE A 141 -20.24 -9.67 -1.62
N CYS A 142 -20.03 -9.66 -0.30
CA CYS A 142 -20.98 -10.21 0.66
C CYS A 142 -22.32 -9.45 0.66
N LEU A 143 -22.29 -8.11 0.60
CA LEU A 143 -23.49 -7.28 0.59
C LEU A 143 -24.29 -7.46 -0.70
N LEU A 144 -23.63 -7.39 -1.86
CA LEU A 144 -24.26 -7.62 -3.16
C LEU A 144 -24.83 -9.05 -3.27
N GLY A 145 -24.09 -10.04 -2.75
CA GLY A 145 -24.56 -11.43 -2.69
C GLY A 145 -25.82 -11.57 -1.83
N SER A 146 -25.85 -10.94 -0.66
CA SER A 146 -27.02 -10.98 0.24
C SER A 146 -28.27 -10.38 -0.41
N LEU A 147 -28.13 -9.30 -1.18
CA LEU A 147 -29.23 -8.70 -1.95
C LEU A 147 -29.81 -9.66 -3.00
N GLN A 148 -28.97 -10.50 -3.64
CA GLN A 148 -29.47 -11.51 -4.58
C GLN A 148 -30.37 -12.55 -3.91
N PHE A 149 -30.02 -13.00 -2.70
CA PHE A 149 -30.78 -14.03 -1.99
C PHE A 149 -32.12 -13.52 -1.45
N HIS A 150 -32.17 -12.28 -0.94
CA HIS A 150 -33.43 -11.70 -0.45
C HIS A 150 -34.49 -11.53 -1.56
N ARG A 151 -34.07 -11.29 -2.80
CA ARG A 151 -34.99 -11.16 -3.94
C ARG A 151 -35.57 -12.50 -4.40
N LYS A 152 -34.79 -13.59 -4.28
CA LYS A 152 -35.23 -14.95 -4.64
C LYS A 152 -36.17 -15.59 -3.60
N GLY A 153 -36.22 -15.05 -2.38
CA GLY A 153 -37.11 -15.49 -1.30
C GLY A 153 -38.50 -14.84 -1.28
N LYS A 154 -38.77 -13.87 -2.17
CA LYS A 154 -40.07 -13.20 -2.34
C LYS A 154 -40.87 -13.77 -3.53
N GLU A 155 -40.60 -15.00 -3.94
CA GLU A 155 -41.58 -15.77 -4.73
C GLU A 155 -42.64 -16.30 -3.75
N PRO A 156 -43.94 -15.96 -3.90
CA PRO A 156 -44.97 -16.66 -3.16
C PRO A 156 -44.86 -18.14 -3.57
N CYS A 157 -44.54 -18.98 -2.58
CA CYS A 157 -44.66 -20.42 -2.67
C CYS A 157 -45.97 -20.72 -3.41
N ALA A 158 -45.86 -21.19 -4.65
CA ALA A 158 -47.01 -21.60 -5.45
C ALA A 158 -47.64 -22.78 -4.72
N THR A 159 -48.65 -22.46 -3.91
CA THR A 159 -49.57 -23.43 -3.32
C THR A 159 -50.09 -24.30 -4.45
N PRO A 160 -49.99 -25.64 -4.37
CA PRO A 160 -50.61 -26.51 -5.36
C PRO A 160 -52.13 -26.28 -5.28
N LYS A 161 -52.69 -25.60 -6.28
CA LYS A 161 -54.14 -25.44 -6.42
C LYS A 161 -54.73 -26.81 -6.76
N ILE A 162 -55.09 -27.56 -5.73
CA ILE A 162 -56.15 -28.57 -5.82
C ILE A 162 -57.47 -27.78 -5.81
N LEU A 163 -58.15 -27.82 -6.95
CA LEU A 163 -59.52 -27.37 -7.15
C LEU A 163 -60.45 -28.16 -6.21
N ASP A 164 -61.16 -27.49 -5.29
CA ASP A 164 -62.62 -27.30 -5.34
C ASP A 164 -63.20 -26.63 -4.07
N ASN A 165 -64.40 -26.07 -4.24
CA ASN A 165 -65.40 -25.63 -3.24
C ASN A 165 -65.39 -24.23 -2.61
N LYS A 166 -66.36 -23.43 -3.13
CA LYS A 166 -67.31 -22.49 -2.51
C LYS A 166 -66.84 -21.38 -1.55
N MET A 167 -67.09 -20.15 -2.01
CA MET A 167 -67.86 -19.06 -1.36
C MET A 167 -67.55 -18.71 0.10
N GLU A 168 -66.89 -17.57 0.36
CA GLU A 168 -67.49 -16.38 1.01
C GLU A 168 -66.46 -15.26 1.23
N GLU A 169 -67.03 -14.07 1.34
CA GLU A 169 -66.52 -12.72 1.56
C GLU A 169 -65.50 -12.59 2.72
N ASN A 170 -64.35 -11.92 2.50
CA ASN A 170 -63.58 -11.23 3.55
C ASN A 170 -62.61 -10.20 2.94
N SER A 171 -62.70 -8.97 3.45
CA SER A 171 -61.86 -7.81 3.11
C SER A 171 -60.45 -7.95 3.67
N GLU A 172 -59.43 -7.61 2.87
CA GLU A 172 -58.32 -6.76 3.31
C GLU A 172 -57.67 -6.12 2.08
N VAL A 173 -57.62 -4.78 2.06
CA VAL A 173 -56.99 -4.01 0.98
C VAL A 173 -55.48 -4.24 1.07
N PRO A 174 -54.79 -4.78 0.03
CA PRO A 174 -53.34 -4.80 0.04
C PRO A 174 -52.84 -3.38 -0.15
N ILE A 175 -52.01 -2.93 0.80
CA ILE A 175 -51.17 -1.73 0.64
C ILE A 175 -50.46 -1.86 -0.71
N LEU A 176 -50.74 -0.89 -1.57
CA LEU A 176 -50.22 -0.78 -2.93
C LEU A 176 -48.72 -0.50 -2.84
N GLU A 177 -47.89 -1.56 -2.84
CA GLU A 177 -46.47 -1.44 -3.14
C GLU A 177 -46.34 -1.17 -4.64
N ASP A 178 -46.23 0.11 -4.97
CA ASP A 178 -46.10 0.68 -6.31
C ASP A 178 -44.72 0.36 -6.91
N THR A 179 -44.42 -0.92 -7.11
CA THR A 179 -43.19 -1.35 -7.81
C THR A 179 -43.56 -2.08 -9.09
N SER A 180 -43.90 -1.29 -10.10
CA SER A 180 -44.18 -1.71 -11.48
C SER A 180 -42.92 -2.16 -12.22
N SER A 181 -42.06 -3.00 -11.62
CA SER A 181 -40.92 -3.57 -12.33
C SER A 181 -41.36 -4.80 -13.12
N SER A 182 -41.17 -4.76 -14.44
CA SER A 182 -41.53 -5.88 -15.32
C SER A 182 -40.63 -7.10 -15.03
N PRO A 183 -41.08 -8.34 -15.30
CA PRO A 183 -40.28 -9.55 -15.08
C PRO A 183 -38.91 -9.54 -15.78
N ILE A 184 -38.79 -8.79 -16.89
CA ILE A 184 -37.56 -8.65 -17.68
C ILE A 184 -36.52 -7.78 -16.95
N ASP A 185 -36.96 -6.70 -16.31
CA ASP A 185 -36.07 -5.79 -15.58
C ASP A 185 -35.46 -6.50 -14.35
N ILE A 186 -36.28 -7.31 -13.66
CA ILE A 186 -35.85 -8.13 -12.51
C ILE A 186 -34.70 -9.06 -12.90
N GLN A 187 -34.83 -9.73 -14.04
CA GLN A 187 -33.84 -10.68 -14.54
C GLN A 187 -32.54 -9.96 -14.91
N GLN A 188 -32.60 -8.86 -15.68
CA GLN A 188 -31.41 -8.10 -16.10
C GLN A 188 -30.62 -7.53 -14.92
N HIS A 189 -31.29 -7.00 -13.90
CA HIS A 189 -30.63 -6.53 -12.68
C HIS A 189 -29.92 -7.66 -11.94
N SER A 190 -30.52 -8.85 -11.87
CA SER A 190 -29.88 -10.02 -11.25
C SER A 190 -28.59 -10.43 -11.98
N TRP A 191 -28.60 -10.43 -13.32
CA TRP A 191 -27.41 -10.73 -14.12
C TRP A 191 -26.30 -9.70 -13.89
N GLN A 192 -26.63 -8.41 -13.85
CA GLN A 192 -25.67 -7.33 -13.61
C GLN A 192 -24.97 -7.47 -12.25
N VAL A 193 -25.74 -7.74 -11.18
CA VAL A 193 -25.17 -7.93 -9.84
C VAL A 193 -24.21 -9.14 -9.81
N SER A 194 -24.54 -10.23 -10.51
CA SER A 194 -23.66 -11.41 -10.58
C SER A 194 -22.34 -11.08 -11.26
N THR A 195 -22.39 -10.37 -12.38
CA THR A 195 -21.18 -9.91 -13.09
C THR A 195 -20.33 -8.98 -12.23
N ASP A 196 -20.95 -8.08 -11.45
CA ASP A 196 -20.22 -7.19 -10.55
C ASP A 196 -19.51 -7.94 -9.42
N ILE A 197 -20.15 -8.98 -8.87
CA ILE A 197 -19.55 -9.86 -7.86
C ILE A 197 -18.33 -10.57 -8.45
N GLU A 198 -18.47 -11.25 -9.60
CA GLU A 198 -17.37 -11.99 -10.24
C GLU A 198 -16.18 -11.09 -10.58
N ASN A 199 -16.46 -9.90 -11.11
CA ASN A 199 -15.43 -8.90 -11.40
C ASN A 199 -14.70 -8.46 -10.12
N THR A 200 -15.45 -8.19 -9.05
CA THR A 200 -14.85 -7.77 -7.77
C THR A 200 -14.03 -8.89 -7.14
N GLU A 201 -14.45 -10.15 -7.25
CA GLU A 201 -13.68 -11.31 -6.78
C GLU A 201 -12.36 -11.47 -7.51
N ARG A 202 -12.35 -11.32 -8.84
CA ARG A 202 -11.13 -11.35 -9.65
C ARG A 202 -10.18 -10.23 -9.20
N ASP A 203 -10.68 -9.00 -9.16
CA ASP A 203 -9.88 -7.82 -8.80
C ASP A 203 -9.34 -7.96 -7.36
N MET A 204 -10.12 -8.51 -6.42
CA MET A 204 -9.66 -8.81 -5.07
C MET A 204 -8.52 -9.83 -5.04
N ARG A 205 -8.59 -10.91 -5.84
CA ARG A 205 -7.48 -11.87 -5.94
C ARG A 205 -6.21 -11.20 -6.46
N GLU A 206 -6.35 -10.35 -7.47
CA GLU A 206 -5.24 -9.57 -8.00
C GLU A 206 -4.64 -8.61 -6.96
N MET A 207 -5.46 -7.90 -6.21
CA MET A 207 -5.00 -7.00 -5.14
C MET A 207 -4.33 -7.77 -3.99
N LYS A 208 -4.80 -8.98 -3.65
CA LYS A 208 -4.11 -9.87 -2.69
C LYS A 208 -2.76 -10.33 -3.22
N ASN A 209 -2.65 -10.67 -4.51
CA ASN A 209 -1.38 -11.02 -5.13
C ASN A 209 -0.41 -9.83 -5.12
N LEU A 210 -0.91 -8.61 -5.36
CA LEU A 210 -0.12 -7.39 -5.28
C LEU A 210 0.37 -7.13 -3.84
N LEU A 211 -0.48 -7.36 -2.83
CA LEU A 211 -0.12 -7.26 -1.43
C LEU A 211 1.02 -8.25 -1.07
N SER A 212 0.96 -9.48 -1.56
CA SER A 212 2.04 -10.46 -1.38
C SER A 212 3.35 -9.96 -2.01
N LYS A 213 3.31 -9.45 -3.25
CA LYS A 213 4.48 -8.87 -3.93
C LYS A 213 5.05 -7.65 -3.20
N LEU A 214 4.18 -6.80 -2.63
CA LEU A 214 4.60 -5.65 -1.84
C LEU A 214 5.40 -6.09 -0.60
N ARG A 215 4.93 -7.13 0.10
CA ARG A 215 5.64 -7.69 1.27
C ARG A 215 6.97 -8.34 0.88
N GLU A 216 7.04 -8.99 -0.27
CA GLU A 216 8.29 -9.56 -0.79
C GLU A 216 9.34 -8.51 -1.13
N THR A 217 8.91 -7.38 -1.70
CA THR A 217 9.76 -6.26 -2.11
C THR A 217 9.99 -5.23 -1.01
N MET A 218 9.49 -5.49 0.20
CA MET A 218 9.59 -4.57 1.31
C MET A 218 11.04 -4.49 1.83
N PRO A 219 11.57 -3.28 2.11
CA PRO A 219 12.93 -3.12 2.58
C PRO A 219 13.21 -3.88 3.89
N LEU A 220 14.43 -4.42 4.03
CA LEU A 220 14.86 -5.27 5.16
C LEU A 220 14.54 -4.72 6.56
N PRO A 221 14.67 -3.40 6.85
CA PRO A 221 14.28 -2.85 8.15
C PRO A 221 12.83 -3.09 8.54
N LEU A 222 11.93 -3.29 7.57
CA LEU A 222 10.53 -3.64 7.80
C LEU A 222 10.34 -5.16 7.85
N LYS A 223 10.97 -5.92 6.95
CA LYS A 223 10.84 -7.38 6.87
C LYS A 223 11.30 -8.12 8.14
N ASN A 224 12.27 -7.57 8.86
CA ASN A 224 12.78 -8.14 10.11
C ASN A 224 11.91 -7.82 11.35
N GLN A 225 10.79 -7.09 11.20
CA GLN A 225 9.91 -6.74 12.33
C GLN A 225 8.75 -7.73 12.53
N ASP A 226 8.44 -8.53 11.52
CA ASP A 226 7.30 -9.44 11.51
C ASP A 226 7.65 -10.78 12.19
N ASP A 227 7.35 -10.86 13.50
CA ASP A 227 6.70 -12.01 14.17
C ASP A 227 6.95 -12.00 15.70
N SER A 228 8.07 -11.46 16.16
CA SER A 228 8.42 -11.49 17.60
C SER A 228 8.16 -10.19 18.36
N SER A 229 7.84 -9.08 17.69
CA SER A 229 7.77 -7.75 18.32
C SER A 229 6.34 -7.24 18.57
N LEU A 230 5.35 -7.64 17.77
CA LEU A 230 3.97 -7.17 17.87
C LEU A 230 3.17 -7.78 19.05
N LEU A 231 3.58 -8.95 19.54
CA LEU A 231 2.98 -9.57 20.74
C LEU A 231 3.75 -9.29 22.04
N ASN A 232 4.95 -8.70 21.95
CA ASN A 232 5.69 -8.24 23.11
C ASN A 232 5.28 -6.80 23.44
N LEU A 233 4.14 -6.65 24.11
CA LEU A 233 3.76 -5.45 24.86
C LEU A 233 4.68 -5.23 26.08
N THR A 234 6.00 -5.43 25.94
CA THR A 234 6.95 -4.88 26.90
C THR A 234 7.11 -3.41 26.54
N PRO A 235 6.64 -2.47 27.40
CA PRO A 235 6.81 -1.06 27.12
C PRO A 235 8.30 -0.78 27.04
N TYR A 236 8.80 -0.42 25.85
CA TYR A 236 10.11 0.20 25.74
C TYR A 236 10.07 1.45 26.63
N PRO A 237 10.93 1.58 27.65
CA PRO A 237 10.89 2.74 28.50
C PRO A 237 11.28 3.96 27.65
N LEU A 238 10.30 4.80 27.33
CA LEU A 238 10.49 6.16 26.81
C LEU A 238 11.08 7.07 27.88
N VAL A 239 12.17 6.65 28.52
CA VAL A 239 12.95 7.50 29.41
C VAL A 239 13.78 8.40 28.51
N ARG A 240 13.19 9.54 28.13
CA ARG A 240 13.99 10.75 27.90
C ARG A 240 14.88 10.91 29.14
N ARG A 241 16.19 10.71 28.99
CA ARG A 241 17.14 11.00 30.07
C ARG A 241 16.91 12.46 30.53
N PRO A 242 16.53 12.72 31.78
CA PRO A 242 16.57 14.08 32.29
C PRO A 242 18.03 14.52 32.27
N LYS A 243 18.31 15.62 31.57
CA LYS A 243 19.60 16.30 31.59
C LYS A 243 19.93 16.59 33.06
N ARG A 244 20.93 15.91 33.64
CA ARG A 244 21.38 16.12 35.03
C ARG A 244 21.65 17.61 35.23
N ARG A 245 20.74 18.31 35.92
CA ARG A 245 21.09 19.56 36.59
C ARG A 245 21.61 19.16 37.96
N PHE A 246 22.90 19.41 38.17
CA PHE A 246 23.49 19.38 39.49
C PHE A 246 22.73 20.36 40.38
N PHE A 247 22.12 19.86 41.44
CA PHE A 247 21.81 20.64 42.63
C PHE A 247 22.29 19.82 43.82
N GLY A 248 23.45 20.20 44.34
CA GLY A 248 23.74 19.95 45.75
C GLY A 248 22.87 20.89 46.58
N LEU A 249 22.32 20.38 47.68
CA LEU A 249 22.46 20.96 49.02
C LEU A 249 21.62 20.16 50.03
N CYS A 250 22.27 19.89 51.17
CA CYS A 250 21.78 19.74 52.54
C CYS A 250 20.50 18.93 52.83
N CYS A 251 20.68 17.81 53.54
CA CYS A 251 19.95 17.52 54.78
C CYS A 251 20.87 16.74 55.74
N LEU A 252 21.53 17.48 56.65
CA LEU A 252 21.95 16.94 57.95
C LEU A 252 20.68 16.72 58.77
N VAL A 253 20.45 15.50 59.25
CA VAL A 253 19.47 15.23 60.30
C VAL A 253 20.24 14.87 61.55
N SER A 254 20.25 15.80 62.51
CA SER A 254 20.48 15.52 63.92
C SER A 254 19.11 15.38 64.59
N SER A 255 18.89 14.26 65.26
CA SER A 255 18.25 14.12 66.59
C SER A 255 18.45 12.69 67.07
#